data_AF-A0A2D0H9A0-F1
#
_entry.id   AF-A0A2D0H9A0-F1
#
_cell.length_a   1.000
_cell.length_b   1.000
_cell.length_c   1.000
_cell.angle_alpha   90.00
_cell.angle_beta   90.00
_cell.angle_gamma   90.00
#
_symmetry.space_group_name_H-M   'P 1'
#
loop_
_entity.id
_entity.type
_entity.pdbx_description
1 polymer ?
#
loop_
_entity_poly.entity_id
_entity_poly.type
_entity_poly.pdbx_seq_one_letter_code
_entity_poly.pdbx_strand_id
1 'polypeptide(L)' 'MSRPFRIEITESEEELKKRLQTANLGNQKEKLIMLWWIKSGQVQEQQEIAKRLAKDTSTVTRWLQKV' A
#
# COMPACT_ATOMS: atom_id res chain seq x y z
N MET A 1 -14.77 2.60 14.65
CA MET A 1 -14.99 1.18 14.26
C MET A 1 -13.81 0.76 13.39
N SER A 2 -12.79 0.14 14.00
CA SER A 2 -11.59 -0.31 13.31
C SER A 2 -11.93 -1.58 12.53
N ARG A 3 -12.14 -1.46 11.21
CA ARG A 3 -12.33 -2.62 10.34
C ARG A 3 -11.00 -3.36 10.28
N PRO A 4 -10.98 -4.69 10.48
CA PRO A 4 -9.73 -5.45 10.42
C PRO A 4 -9.10 -5.28 9.05
N PHE A 5 -7.89 -4.75 9.05
CA PHE A 5 -7.09 -4.45 7.87
C PHE A 5 -6.45 -5.75 7.35
N ARG A 6 -7.27 -6.68 6.84
CA ARG A 6 -6.79 -7.90 6.17
C ARG A 6 -6.83 -7.67 4.67
N ILE A 7 -5.65 -7.50 4.08
CA ILE A 7 -5.46 -7.49 2.63
C ILE A 7 -4.61 -8.71 2.32
N GLU A 8 -5.17 -9.64 1.56
CA GLU A 8 -4.44 -10.78 1.03
C GLU A 8 -3.64 -10.31 -0.18
N ILE A 9 -2.45 -9.78 0.09
CA ILE A 9 -1.49 -9.45 -0.96
C ILE A 9 -0.89 -10.78 -1.43
N THR A 10 -1.35 -11.26 -2.58
CA THR A 10 -0.82 -12.47 -3.26
C THR A 10 0.61 -12.28 -3.74
N GLU A 11 1.02 -11.03 -3.97
CA GLU A 11 2.36 -10.68 -4.44
C GLU A 11 3.40 -10.81 -3.32
N SER A 12 4.56 -11.35 -3.68
CA SER A 12 5.69 -11.49 -2.76
C SER A 12 6.41 -10.15 -2.55
N GLU A 13 7.07 -9.99 -1.40
CA GLU A 13 7.86 -8.78 -1.11
C GLU A 13 8.91 -8.51 -2.20
N GLU A 14 9.52 -9.57 -2.74
CA GLU A 14 10.50 -9.49 -3.82
C GLU A 14 9.90 -9.00 -5.15
N GLU A 15 8.66 -9.40 -5.46
CA GLU A 15 7.96 -8.91 -6.65
C GLU A 15 7.60 -7.44 -6.52
N LEU A 16 7.10 -7.03 -5.34
CA LEU A 16 6.83 -5.63 -5.04
C LEU A 16 8.10 -4.80 -5.18
N LYS A 17 9.23 -5.28 -4.64
CA LYS A 17 10.53 -4.59 -4.71
C LYS A 17 11.03 -4.46 -6.15
N LYS A 18 10.94 -5.54 -6.96
CA LYS A 18 11.28 -5.49 -8.39
C LYS A 18 10.43 -4.46 -9.12
N ARG A 19 9.11 -4.49 -8.92
CA ARG A 19 8.18 -3.53 -9.54
C ARG A 19 8.44 -2.09 -9.10
N LEU A 20 8.84 -1.88 -7.84
CA LEU A 20 9.16 -0.55 -7.30
C LEU A 20 10.42 0.03 -7.96
N GLN A 21 11.40 -0.82 -8.29
CA GLN A 21 12.57 -0.43 -9.09
C GLN A 21 12.21 -0.10 -10.54
N THR A 22 11.23 -0.79 -11.13
CA THR A 22 10.83 -0.56 -12.53
C THR A 22 9.77 0.55 -12.69
N ALA A 23 9.05 0.88 -11.63
CA ALA A 23 7.99 1.89 -11.68
C ALA A 23 8.58 3.28 -11.91
N ASN A 24 8.19 3.93 -13.00
CA ASN A 24 8.57 5.32 -13.29
C ASN A 24 7.48 6.33 -12.89
N LEU A 25 6.21 5.91 -12.78
CA LEU A 25 5.14 6.80 -12.35
C LEU A 25 5.11 6.93 -10.82
N GLY A 26 5.17 8.16 -10.32
CA GLY A 26 5.11 8.46 -8.88
C GLY A 26 3.89 7.85 -8.20
N ASN A 27 2.72 7.92 -8.84
CA ASN A 27 1.47 7.34 -8.32
C ASN A 27 1.50 5.79 -8.23
N GLN A 28 2.26 5.13 -9.12
CA GLN A 28 2.49 3.68 -9.05
C GLN A 28 3.49 3.34 -7.95
N LYS A 29 4.55 4.13 -7.77
CA LYS A 29 5.50 3.96 -6.66
C LYS A 29 4.80 4.09 -5.31
N GLU A 30 3.94 5.09 -5.13
CA GLU A 30 3.16 5.27 -3.89
C GLU A 30 2.30 4.04 -3.56
N LYS A 31 1.60 3.48 -4.56
CA LYS A 31 0.83 2.23 -4.41
C LYS A 31 1.70 1.03 -4.05
N LEU A 32 2.86 0.88 -4.69
CA LEU A 32 3.77 -0.23 -4.42
C LEU A 32 4.42 -0.11 -3.03
N ILE A 33 4.81 1.09 -2.61
CA ILE A 33 5.33 1.37 -1.27
C ILE A 33 4.26 1.05 -0.22
N MET A 34 3.01 1.45 -0.47
CA MET A 34 1.87 1.08 0.37
C MET A 34 1.76 -0.43 0.52
N LEU A 35 1.67 -1.18 -0.59
CA LEU A 35 1.55 -2.64 -0.55
C LEU A 35 2.72 -3.30 0.19
N TRP A 36 3.94 -2.79 -0.02
CA TRP A 36 5.12 -3.27 0.67
C TRP A 36 5.04 -3.05 2.19
N TRP A 37 4.59 -1.87 2.65
CA TRP A 37 4.41 -1.61 4.09
C TRP A 37 3.38 -2.54 4.75
N ILE A 38 2.30 -2.85 4.03
CA ILE A 38 1.24 -3.75 4.50
C ILE A 38 1.78 -5.18 4.59
N LYS A 39 2.47 -5.64 3.54
CA LYS A 39 3.07 -6.98 3.48
C LYS A 39 4.17 -7.17 4.53
N SER A 40 5.01 -6.15 4.71
CA SER A 40 6.10 -6.12 5.68
C SER A 40 5.61 -5.93 7.13
N GLY A 41 4.31 -5.65 7.32
CA GLY A 41 3.72 -5.41 8.65
C GLY A 41 4.17 -4.09 9.30
N GLN A 42 4.79 -3.19 8.54
CA GLN A 42 5.21 -1.88 9.03
C GLN A 42 4.05 -0.95 9.34
N VAL A 43 2.90 -1.18 8.72
CA VAL A 43 1.69 -0.37 8.93
C VAL A 43 0.51 -1.28 9.17
N GLN A 44 -0.23 -0.99 10.24
CA GLN A 44 -1.40 -1.76 10.64
C GLN A 44 -2.73 -1.03 10.33
N GLU A 45 -2.67 0.27 10.03
CA GLU A 45 -3.85 1.10 9.80
C GLU A 45 -3.79 1.93 8.51
N GLN A 46 -4.93 2.04 7.81
CA GLN A 46 -5.07 2.90 6.61
C GLN A 46 -4.72 4.37 6.89
N GLN A 47 -5.00 4.85 8.10
CA GLN A 47 -4.74 6.22 8.49
C GLN A 47 -3.24 6.54 8.53
N GLU A 48 -2.43 5.58 8.97
CA GLU A 48 -0.98 5.75 9.01
C GLU A 48 -0.39 5.78 7.60
N ILE A 49 -0.89 4.91 6.69
CA ILE A 49 -0.52 4.95 5.27
C ILE A 49 -0.86 6.30 4.65
N ALA A 50 -2.10 6.78 4.89
CA ALA A 50 -2.59 8.05 4.38
C ALA A 50 -1.71 9.22 4.85
N LYS A 51 -1.36 9.25 6.14
CA LYS A 51 -0.43 10.25 6.70
C LYS A 51 0.97 10.17 6.07
N ARG A 52 1.54 8.97 5.93
CA ARG A 52 2.89 8.78 5.36
C ARG A 52 2.97 9.18 3.88
N LEU A 53 1.92 8.91 3.12
CA LEU A 53 1.85 9.27 1.69
C LEU A 53 1.32 10.70 1.45
N ALA A 54 0.99 11.44 2.51
CA ALA A 54 0.29 12.72 2.43
C ALA A 54 -0.95 12.65 1.50
N LYS A 55 -1.71 11.56 1.60
CA LYS A 55 -2.94 11.32 0.84
C LYS A 55 -4.13 11.20 1.78
N ASP A 56 -5.33 11.36 1.21
CA ASP A 56 -6.55 11.04 1.93
C ASP A 56 -6.72 9.54 2.15
N THR A 57 -7.31 9.18 3.29
CA THR A 57 -7.68 7.80 3.62
C THR A 57 -8.60 7.20 2.55
N SER A 58 -9.49 7.99 1.95
CA SER A 58 -10.36 7.57 0.84
C SER A 58 -9.58 7.13 -0.41
N THR A 59 -8.45 7.77 -0.69
CA THR A 59 -7.55 7.39 -1.79
C THR A 59 -6.89 6.04 -1.50
N VAL A 60 -6.40 5.86 -0.27
CA VAL A 60 -5.82 4.59 0.21
C VAL A 60 -6.87 3.48 0.15
N THR A 61 -8.09 3.70 0.67
CA THR A 61 -9.18 2.73 0.61
C THR A 61 -9.53 2.35 -0.83
N ARG A 62 -9.59 3.32 -1.76
CA ARG A 62 -9.86 3.06 -3.18
C ARG A 62 -8.76 2.23 -3.83
N TRP A 63 -7.49 2.46 -3.48
CA TRP A 63 -6.39 1.66 -4.00
C TRP A 63 -6.47 0.23 -3.50
N LEU A 64 -6.78 0.05 -2.22
CA LEU A 64 -6.94 -1.26 -1.60
C LEU A 64 -8.13 -2.05 -2.12
N GLN A 65 -9.21 -1.39 -2.53
CA GLN A 65 -10.34 -2.05 -3.20
C GLN A 65 -10.01 -2.57 -4.61
N LYS A 66 -8.89 -2.14 -5.20
CA LYS A 66 -8.46 -2.51 -6.55
C LYS A 66 -7.27 -3.48 -6.57
N VAL A 67 -6.77 -3.86 -5.40
CA VAL A 67 -5.70 -4.86 -5.20
C VAL A 67 -6.36 -6.21 -5.07
#